data_AF-A0A3E3DW29-F1
#
_entry.id   AF-A0A3E3DW29-F1
#
_cell.length_a   1.000
_cell.length_b   1.000
_cell.length_c   1.000
_cell.angle_alpha   90.00
_cell.angle_beta   90.00
_cell.angle_gamma   90.00
#
_symmetry.space_group_name_H-M   'P 1'
#
loop_
_entity.id
_entity.type
_entity.pdbx_description
1 polymer ?
#
loop_
_entity_poly.entity_id
_entity_poly.type
_entity_poly.pdbx_seq_one_letter_code
_entity_poly.pdbx_strand_id
1 'polypeptide(L)'
;MKKNKSLKIIIIILSIIFMGLIIFTFVFDTDTFNVANISDNLPPNINELLKKDYGKSKYCLSKGGVSIDIERVLNEKYFITYSWMNGNQSSFYIVFLVENENKNPISNHKVNNLKVIDNMGMEYKPTAFFFDDYPVDEPLKYKETLNVKFLPFNDNVKSITVTFNYAGNDYKFQNIPI
;
A
#
# COMPACT_ATOMS: atom_id res chain seq x y z
N MET A 1 -72.06 -8.05 -16.59
CA MET A 1 -71.74 -7.25 -15.38
C MET A 1 -70.43 -7.62 -14.64
N LYS A 2 -69.70 -8.71 -14.97
CA LYS A 2 -68.46 -9.10 -14.26
C LYS A 2 -67.18 -8.32 -14.67
N LYS A 3 -67.09 -7.87 -15.94
CA LYS A 3 -65.92 -7.16 -16.50
C LYS A 3 -65.59 -5.84 -15.78
N ASN A 4 -66.62 -5.06 -15.42
CA ASN A 4 -66.43 -3.77 -14.75
C ASN A 4 -65.96 -3.89 -13.29
N LYS A 5 -66.23 -5.03 -12.62
CA LYS A 5 -65.71 -5.27 -11.26
C LYS A 5 -64.22 -5.61 -11.28
N SER A 6 -63.78 -6.42 -12.24
CA SER A 6 -62.36 -6.77 -12.42
C SER A 6 -61.52 -5.55 -12.80
N LEU A 7 -62.03 -4.68 -13.69
CA LEU A 7 -61.34 -3.44 -14.07
C LEU A 7 -61.18 -2.47 -12.89
N LYS A 8 -62.21 -2.34 -12.04
CA LYS A 8 -62.13 -1.49 -10.83
C LYS A 8 -61.11 -2.01 -9.82
N ILE A 9 -60.99 -3.32 -9.65
CA ILE A 9 -59.99 -3.92 -8.75
C ILE A 9 -58.57 -3.68 -9.26
N ILE A 10 -58.34 -3.80 -10.57
CA ILE A 10 -57.04 -3.54 -11.19
C ILE A 10 -56.63 -2.07 -10.99
N ILE A 11 -57.56 -1.13 -11.17
CA ILE A 11 -57.29 0.31 -10.96
C ILE A 11 -56.92 0.58 -9.49
N ILE A 12 -57.61 -0.04 -8.53
CA ILE A 12 -57.31 0.13 -7.10
C ILE A 12 -55.90 -0.40 -6.78
N ILE A 13 -55.53 -1.56 -7.32
CA ILE A 13 -54.20 -2.14 -7.10
C ILE A 13 -53.10 -1.23 -7.69
N LEU A 14 -53.31 -0.71 -8.90
CA LEU A 14 -52.38 0.24 -9.53
C LEU A 14 -52.22 1.52 -8.71
N SER A 15 -53.31 2.06 -8.15
CA SER A 15 -53.24 3.24 -7.28
C SER A 15 -52.45 2.97 -5.99
N ILE A 16 -52.59 1.78 -5.39
CA ILE A 16 -51.83 1.40 -4.18
C ILE A 16 -50.34 1.28 -4.50
N ILE A 17 -49.99 0.66 -5.62
CA ILE A 17 -48.59 0.53 -6.07
C ILE A 17 -47.99 1.92 -6.35
N PHE A 18 -48.74 2.80 -7.01
CA PHE A 18 -48.29 4.16 -7.32
C PHE A 18 -48.09 4.99 -6.04
N MET A 19 -48.99 4.88 -5.08
CA MET A 19 -48.84 5.55 -3.77
C MET A 19 -47.63 5.00 -3.00
N GLY A 20 -47.40 3.68 -3.06
CA GLY A 20 -46.21 3.06 -2.47
C GLY A 20 -44.90 3.54 -3.07
N LEU A 21 -44.85 3.74 -4.39
CA LEU A 21 -43.69 4.31 -5.08
C LEU A 21 -43.42 5.76 -4.69
N ILE A 22 -44.47 6.59 -4.55
CA ILE A 22 -44.31 7.98 -4.10
C ILE A 22 -43.75 8.03 -2.67
N ILE A 23 -44.29 7.22 -1.76
CA ILE A 23 -43.80 7.13 -0.37
C ILE A 23 -42.35 6.63 -0.35
N PHE A 24 -42.02 5.63 -1.18
CA PHE A 24 -40.65 5.13 -1.34
C PHE A 24 -39.71 6.26 -1.78
N THR A 25 -40.06 7.02 -2.82
CA THR A 25 -39.22 8.16 -3.24
C THR A 25 -39.07 9.21 -2.14
N PHE A 26 -40.13 9.52 -1.38
CA PHE A 26 -40.08 10.55 -0.34
C PHE A 26 -39.28 10.14 0.90
N VAL A 27 -39.31 8.85 1.27
CA VAL A 27 -38.51 8.31 2.40
C VAL A 27 -37.03 8.21 2.02
N PHE A 28 -36.71 7.89 0.77
CA PHE A 28 -35.32 7.78 0.31
C PHE A 28 -34.70 9.13 -0.12
N ASP A 29 -35.49 10.18 -0.37
CA ASP A 29 -34.98 11.52 -0.68
C ASP A 29 -34.49 12.28 0.59
N THR A 30 -34.83 11.80 1.79
CA THR A 30 -34.32 12.38 3.05
C THR A 30 -33.07 11.69 3.59
N ASP A 31 -32.76 10.48 3.11
CA ASP A 31 -31.46 9.83 3.29
C ASP A 31 -30.52 10.27 2.16
N THR A 32 -30.48 11.57 1.88
CA THR A 32 -29.31 12.15 1.23
C THR A 32 -28.12 11.75 2.09
N PHE A 33 -27.34 10.79 1.58
CA PHE A 33 -25.96 10.62 1.97
C PHE A 33 -25.36 12.02 1.94
N ASN A 34 -25.24 12.64 3.11
CA ASN A 34 -24.40 13.80 3.30
C ASN A 34 -23.00 13.28 3.07
N VAL A 35 -22.59 13.22 1.80
CA VAL A 35 -21.19 13.28 1.43
C VAL A 35 -20.76 14.59 2.03
N ALA A 36 -20.16 14.54 3.22
CA ALA A 36 -19.60 15.70 3.87
C ALA A 36 -18.78 16.41 2.79
N ASN A 37 -19.22 17.60 2.39
CA ASN A 37 -18.52 18.37 1.38
C ASN A 37 -17.08 18.51 1.89
N ILE A 38 -16.16 17.84 1.20
CA ILE A 38 -14.76 17.76 1.60
C ILE A 38 -14.17 19.18 1.76
N SER A 39 -14.78 20.19 1.12
CA SER A 39 -14.40 21.60 1.20
C SER A 39 -14.40 22.19 2.60
N ASP A 40 -15.28 21.77 3.50
CA ASP A 40 -15.51 22.50 4.75
C ASP A 40 -14.51 22.13 5.87
N ASN A 41 -13.71 21.08 5.64
CA ASN A 41 -12.68 20.59 6.57
C ASN A 41 -11.28 20.54 5.94
N LEU A 42 -11.05 21.27 4.84
CA LEU A 42 -9.71 21.33 4.26
C LEU A 42 -8.79 22.17 5.18
N PRO A 43 -7.63 21.63 5.59
CA PRO A 43 -6.69 22.42 6.37
C PRO A 43 -6.24 23.64 5.54
N PRO A 44 -5.93 24.78 6.20
CA PRO A 44 -5.62 26.04 5.52
C PRO A 44 -4.41 25.95 4.57
N ASN A 45 -3.58 24.91 4.69
CA ASN A 45 -2.44 24.62 3.82
C ASN A 45 -2.74 23.59 2.71
N ILE A 46 -4.00 23.27 2.39
CA ILE A 46 -4.36 22.23 1.40
C ILE A 46 -3.68 22.42 0.04
N ASN A 47 -3.50 23.65 -0.42
CA ASN A 47 -2.83 23.94 -1.69
C ASN A 47 -1.33 23.61 -1.65
N GLU A 48 -0.68 23.67 -0.49
CA GLU A 48 0.70 23.20 -0.31
C GLU A 48 0.75 21.69 -0.16
N LEU A 49 -0.23 21.11 0.53
CA LEU A 49 -0.35 19.66 0.64
C LEU A 49 -0.51 19.05 -0.77
N LEU A 50 -1.47 19.50 -1.57
CA LEU A 50 -1.73 18.98 -2.92
C LEU A 50 -0.55 19.14 -3.90
N LYS A 51 0.37 20.07 -3.65
CA LYS A 51 1.60 20.23 -4.45
C LYS A 51 2.70 19.23 -4.08
N LYS A 52 2.60 18.59 -2.91
CA LYS A 52 3.57 17.60 -2.44
C LYS A 52 3.17 16.24 -2.99
N ASP A 53 4.12 15.55 -3.63
CA ASP A 53 3.95 14.14 -3.98
C ASP A 53 3.88 13.33 -2.68
N TYR A 54 2.65 13.06 -2.22
CA TYR A 54 2.39 12.15 -1.13
C TYR A 54 2.39 10.71 -1.65
N GLY A 55 2.92 9.80 -0.82
CA GLY A 55 2.92 8.36 -1.14
C GLY A 55 4.12 7.87 -1.95
N LYS A 56 5.08 8.73 -2.30
CA LYS A 56 6.38 8.32 -2.87
C LYS A 56 7.51 8.53 -1.87
N SER A 57 8.34 7.51 -1.71
CA SER A 57 9.55 7.59 -0.88
C SER A 57 10.56 8.56 -1.49
N LYS A 58 11.38 9.21 -0.65
CA LYS A 58 12.59 9.92 -1.12
C LYS A 58 13.59 8.99 -1.82
N TYR A 59 13.45 7.68 -1.62
CA TYR A 59 14.20 6.63 -2.27
C TYR A 59 13.27 5.86 -3.23
N CYS A 60 12.79 6.57 -4.25
CA CYS A 60 11.99 6.05 -5.36
C CYS A 60 12.86 5.97 -6.61
N LEU A 61 12.86 4.82 -7.29
CA LEU A 61 13.51 4.64 -8.58
C LEU A 61 12.57 3.93 -9.54
N SER A 62 12.45 4.45 -10.76
CA SER A 62 11.69 3.81 -11.84
C SER A 62 12.60 3.45 -13.01
N LYS A 63 12.52 2.19 -13.45
CA LYS A 63 13.25 1.65 -14.59
C LYS A 63 12.43 0.57 -15.28
N GLY A 64 12.40 0.57 -16.61
CA GLY A 64 11.74 -0.49 -17.39
C GLY A 64 10.24 -0.67 -17.10
N GLY A 65 9.54 0.40 -16.71
CA GLY A 65 8.11 0.36 -16.35
C GLY A 65 7.80 -0.24 -14.97
N VAL A 66 8.83 -0.41 -14.13
CA VAL A 66 8.69 -0.83 -12.73
C VAL A 66 9.29 0.24 -11.82
N SER A 67 8.47 0.75 -10.92
CA SER A 67 8.92 1.61 -9.83
C SER A 67 9.19 0.77 -8.58
N ILE A 68 10.27 1.10 -7.88
CA ILE A 68 10.62 0.51 -6.60
C ILE A 68 10.95 1.60 -5.60
N ASP A 69 10.24 1.58 -4.48
CA ASP A 69 10.36 2.57 -3.41
C ASP A 69 10.82 1.89 -2.13
N ILE A 70 11.63 2.58 -1.33
CA ILE A 70 11.86 2.15 0.05
C ILE A 70 10.68 2.62 0.90
N GLU A 71 9.81 1.68 1.25
CA GLU A 71 8.65 1.90 2.11
C GLU A 71 9.09 2.07 3.56
N ARG A 72 9.89 1.12 4.07
CA ARG A 72 10.36 1.11 5.47
C ARG A 72 11.75 0.55 5.62
N VAL A 73 12.46 1.07 6.61
CA VAL A 73 13.74 0.57 7.12
C VAL A 73 13.59 0.33 8.61
N LEU A 74 13.86 -0.88 9.08
CA LEU A 74 13.57 -1.31 10.45
C LEU A 74 14.80 -1.93 11.10
N ASN A 75 15.15 -1.43 12.29
CA ASN A 75 16.13 -2.03 13.19
C ASN A 75 15.38 -2.75 14.32
N GLU A 76 15.33 -4.08 14.30
CA GLU A 76 14.65 -4.86 15.33
C GLU A 76 15.63 -5.29 16.43
N LYS A 77 15.31 -4.89 17.66
CA LYS A 77 16.04 -5.28 18.88
C LYS A 77 15.11 -6.13 19.73
N TYR A 78 15.42 -7.41 19.87
CA TYR A 78 14.73 -8.27 20.82
C TYR A 78 15.58 -8.44 22.08
N PHE A 79 14.94 -8.33 23.23
CA PHE A 79 15.55 -8.65 24.52
C PHE A 79 15.10 -10.05 24.92
N ILE A 80 16.02 -11.02 24.94
CA ILE A 80 15.74 -12.36 25.45
C ILE A 80 16.16 -12.39 26.92
N THR A 81 15.18 -12.32 27.83
CA THR A 81 15.39 -12.16 29.28
C THR A 81 16.06 -13.36 29.97
N TYR A 82 16.18 -14.51 29.31
CA TYR A 82 16.72 -15.76 29.90
C TYR A 82 18.04 -16.25 29.28
N SER A 83 18.63 -15.49 28.36
CA SER A 83 19.88 -15.85 27.69
C SER A 83 21.06 -15.13 28.33
N TRP A 84 22.10 -15.86 28.73
CA TRP A 84 23.36 -15.33 29.28
C TRP A 84 24.21 -14.61 28.20
N MET A 85 23.67 -14.42 27.00
CA MET A 85 24.30 -13.62 25.95
C MET A 85 23.75 -12.20 25.97
N ASN A 86 24.59 -11.25 26.39
CA ASN A 86 24.42 -9.84 26.06
C ASN A 86 24.57 -9.68 24.53
N GLY A 87 23.45 -9.68 23.81
CA GLY A 87 23.42 -9.57 22.35
C GLY A 87 22.25 -8.70 21.91
N ASN A 88 22.34 -7.40 22.20
CA ASN A 88 21.37 -6.40 21.77
C ASN A 88 21.49 -6.21 20.25
N GLN A 89 20.54 -6.77 19.49
CA GLN A 89 20.17 -6.55 18.07
C GLN A 89 19.92 -7.91 17.41
N SER A 90 18.74 -8.12 16.83
CA SER A 90 18.41 -9.43 16.26
C SER A 90 18.21 -9.40 14.75
N SER A 91 17.81 -8.27 14.16
CA SER A 91 17.73 -8.17 12.69
C SER A 91 17.54 -6.75 12.16
N PHE A 92 17.97 -6.55 10.92
CA PHE A 92 17.68 -5.37 10.12
C PHE A 92 16.78 -5.73 8.94
N TYR A 93 15.77 -4.91 8.64
CA TYR A 93 14.89 -5.12 7.50
C TYR A 93 14.79 -3.88 6.62
N ILE A 94 14.66 -4.14 5.32
CA ILE A 94 14.23 -3.16 4.35
C ILE A 94 12.99 -3.72 3.66
N VAL A 95 11.93 -2.91 3.64
CA VAL A 95 10.71 -3.19 2.90
C VAL A 95 10.70 -2.28 1.70
N PHE A 96 10.70 -2.88 0.52
CA PHE A 96 10.50 -2.18 -0.73
C PHE A 96 9.06 -2.32 -1.19
N LEU A 97 8.51 -1.27 -1.79
CA LEU A 97 7.26 -1.32 -2.52
C LEU A 97 7.58 -1.40 -4.00
N VAL A 98 7.17 -2.49 -4.64
CA VAL A 98 7.42 -2.76 -6.07
C VAL A 98 6.10 -2.58 -6.80
N GLU A 99 6.07 -1.72 -7.81
CA GLU A 99 4.86 -1.42 -8.57
C GLU A 99 5.15 -1.48 -10.07
N ASN A 100 4.29 -2.19 -10.80
CA ASN A 100 4.24 -2.11 -12.26
C ASN A 100 3.45 -0.88 -12.67
N GLU A 101 4.11 0.07 -13.32
CA GLU A 101 3.50 1.37 -13.67
C GLU A 101 2.36 1.21 -14.69
N ASN A 102 2.38 0.14 -15.49
CA ASN A 102 1.31 -0.20 -16.43
C ASN A 102 0.14 -0.95 -15.77
N LYS A 103 0.18 -1.17 -14.45
CA LYS A 103 -0.80 -1.93 -13.67
C LYS A 103 -0.99 -3.38 -14.13
N ASN A 104 0.03 -3.93 -14.80
CA ASN A 104 0.06 -5.35 -15.13
C ASN A 104 0.48 -6.16 -13.90
N PRO A 105 -0.07 -7.38 -13.70
CA PRO A 105 0.33 -8.23 -12.59
C PRO A 105 1.84 -8.49 -12.55
N ILE A 106 2.43 -8.30 -11.38
CA ILE A 106 3.78 -8.74 -11.07
C ILE A 106 3.71 -10.27 -10.88
N SER A 107 4.21 -11.02 -11.85
CA SER A 107 4.11 -12.50 -11.86
C SER A 107 5.47 -13.20 -11.92
N ASN A 108 6.55 -12.45 -12.06
CA ASN A 108 7.90 -12.96 -12.24
C ASN A 108 8.87 -12.23 -11.31
N HIS A 109 8.91 -12.63 -10.05
CA HIS A 109 9.88 -12.12 -9.08
C HIS A 109 11.30 -12.53 -9.51
N LYS A 110 12.01 -11.66 -10.24
CA LYS A 110 13.39 -11.87 -10.69
C LYS A 110 14.31 -10.89 -9.98
N VAL A 111 14.57 -11.14 -8.71
CA VAL A 111 15.54 -10.39 -7.90
C VAL A 111 16.88 -11.11 -7.95
N ASN A 112 17.94 -10.42 -8.38
CA ASN A 112 19.31 -10.95 -8.40
C ASN A 112 20.29 -9.98 -7.77
N ASN A 113 21.43 -10.50 -7.30
CA ASN A 113 22.55 -9.71 -6.78
C ASN A 113 22.14 -8.72 -5.67
N LEU A 114 21.15 -9.08 -4.87
CA LEU A 114 20.69 -8.23 -3.78
C LEU A 114 21.74 -8.17 -2.67
N LYS A 115 22.13 -6.94 -2.31
CA LYS A 115 23.09 -6.67 -1.26
C LYS A 115 22.95 -5.28 -0.67
N VAL A 116 23.53 -5.10 0.50
CA VAL A 116 23.73 -3.82 1.17
C VAL A 116 25.23 -3.57 1.32
N ILE A 117 25.63 -2.33 1.10
CA ILE A 117 26.99 -1.84 1.37
C ILE A 117 26.88 -0.72 2.39
N ASP A 118 27.55 -0.84 3.52
CA ASP A 118 27.56 0.21 4.54
C ASP A 118 28.49 1.38 4.19
N ASN A 119 28.41 2.47 4.97
CA ASN A 119 29.28 3.63 4.78
C ASN A 119 30.76 3.38 5.17
N MET A 120 31.08 2.20 5.70
CA MET A 120 32.44 1.76 6.00
C MET A 120 33.00 0.84 4.89
N GLY A 121 32.20 0.52 3.87
CA GLY A 121 32.58 -0.30 2.72
C GLY A 121 32.33 -1.80 2.89
N MET A 122 31.70 -2.23 3.98
CA MET A 122 31.37 -3.63 4.20
C MET A 122 30.13 -4.04 3.41
N GLU A 123 30.20 -5.20 2.76
CA GLU A 123 29.11 -5.77 1.97
C GLU A 123 28.36 -6.85 2.76
N TYR A 124 27.03 -6.77 2.72
CA TYR A 124 26.12 -7.67 3.42
C TYR A 124 25.13 -8.27 2.42
N LYS A 125 25.01 -9.60 2.45
CA LYS A 125 23.98 -10.33 1.70
C LYS A 125 22.75 -10.53 2.58
N PRO A 126 21.55 -10.59 1.97
CA PRO A 126 20.33 -10.85 2.72
C PRO A 126 20.39 -12.24 3.36
N THR A 127 19.87 -12.36 4.57
CA THR A 127 19.62 -13.65 5.23
C THR A 127 18.35 -14.31 4.70
N ALA A 128 17.36 -13.50 4.32
CA ALA A 128 16.14 -13.92 3.66
C ALA A 128 15.53 -12.76 2.86
N PHE A 129 14.75 -13.07 1.83
CA PHE A 129 13.85 -12.11 1.20
C PHE A 129 12.63 -12.82 0.61
N PHE A 130 11.50 -12.13 0.56
CA PHE A 130 10.25 -12.66 0.03
C PHE A 130 9.33 -11.53 -0.41
N PHE A 131 8.36 -11.86 -1.27
CA PHE A 131 7.32 -10.95 -1.70
C PHE A 131 6.04 -11.21 -0.91
N ASP A 132 5.37 -10.14 -0.50
CA ASP A 132 4.02 -10.19 0.06
C ASP A 132 3.07 -9.30 -0.72
N ASP A 133 1.80 -9.67 -0.69
CA ASP A 133 0.70 -8.91 -1.26
C ASP A 133 0.60 -7.50 -0.65
N TYR A 134 0.26 -6.52 -1.49
CA TYR A 134 0.03 -5.14 -1.05
C TYR A 134 -1.20 -4.50 -1.74
N PRO A 135 -2.13 -3.90 -0.96
CA PRO A 135 -2.31 -4.11 0.47
C PRO A 135 -2.69 -5.57 0.78
N VAL A 136 -2.58 -5.98 2.04
CA VAL A 136 -2.70 -7.40 2.44
C VAL A 136 -4.13 -7.92 2.33
N ASP A 137 -5.11 -7.05 2.58
CA ASP A 137 -6.55 -7.33 2.57
C ASP A 137 -7.12 -7.36 1.15
N GLU A 138 -6.69 -6.45 0.27
CA GLU A 138 -7.10 -6.38 -1.13
C GLU A 138 -5.89 -6.34 -2.08
N PRO A 139 -5.23 -7.48 -2.32
CA PRO A 139 -4.00 -7.53 -3.10
C PRO A 139 -4.17 -7.01 -4.53
N LEU A 140 -3.41 -5.96 -4.87
CA LEU A 140 -3.50 -5.32 -6.19
C LEU A 140 -2.86 -6.15 -7.31
N LYS A 141 -1.96 -7.08 -6.96
CA LYS A 141 -1.16 -7.94 -7.86
C LYS A 141 -0.21 -7.21 -8.81
N TYR A 142 -0.49 -5.96 -9.22
CA TYR A 142 0.46 -5.11 -9.91
C TYR A 142 1.37 -4.32 -8.95
N LYS A 143 1.13 -4.46 -7.64
CA LYS A 143 1.84 -3.81 -6.57
C LYS A 143 2.01 -4.77 -5.40
N GLU A 144 3.23 -4.90 -4.92
CA GLU A 144 3.63 -5.88 -3.89
C GLU A 144 4.75 -5.31 -3.03
N THR A 145 5.00 -5.92 -1.87
CA THR A 145 6.15 -5.58 -1.04
C THR A 145 7.25 -6.62 -1.18
N LEU A 146 8.50 -6.18 -1.36
CA LEU A 146 9.69 -7.01 -1.25
C LEU A 146 10.29 -6.78 0.13
N ASN A 147 10.14 -7.78 1.00
CA ASN A 147 10.70 -7.79 2.35
C ASN A 147 12.08 -8.41 2.32
N VAL A 148 13.07 -7.71 2.85
CA VAL A 148 14.47 -8.16 2.85
C VAL A 148 15.05 -8.07 4.24
N LYS A 149 15.60 -9.18 4.73
CA LYS A 149 16.20 -9.31 6.06
C LYS A 149 17.72 -9.40 5.96
N PHE A 150 18.41 -8.73 6.87
CA PHE A 150 19.86 -8.79 7.05
C PHE A 150 20.21 -9.08 8.51
N LEU A 151 21.44 -9.53 8.72
CA LEU A 151 22.07 -9.45 10.03
C LEU A 151 22.21 -7.98 10.45
N PRO A 152 22.19 -7.69 11.75
CA PRO A 152 22.41 -6.32 12.23
C PRO A 152 23.77 -5.78 11.79
N PHE A 153 23.81 -4.47 11.53
CA PHE A 153 25.05 -3.77 11.20
C PHE A 153 25.89 -3.48 12.44
N ASN A 154 27.13 -3.10 12.22
CA ASN A 154 27.96 -2.54 13.28
C ASN A 154 27.34 -1.21 13.79
N ASP A 155 27.40 -0.96 15.10
CA ASP A 155 26.84 0.24 15.74
C ASP A 155 27.40 1.57 15.19
N ASN A 156 28.55 1.54 14.51
CA ASN A 156 29.17 2.70 13.89
C ASN A 156 28.63 3.03 12.49
N VAL A 157 27.79 2.17 11.91
CA VAL A 157 27.19 2.39 10.58
C VAL A 157 26.12 3.47 10.68
N LYS A 158 26.21 4.46 9.80
CA LYS A 158 25.28 5.62 9.77
C LYS A 158 24.38 5.63 8.54
N SER A 159 24.83 4.99 7.47
CA SER A 159 24.07 4.92 6.24
C SER A 159 24.47 3.73 5.41
N ILE A 160 23.57 3.31 4.56
CA ILE A 160 23.75 2.18 3.67
C ILE A 160 23.44 2.53 2.22
N THR A 161 23.98 1.72 1.32
CA THR A 161 23.61 1.65 -0.09
C THR A 161 23.03 0.27 -0.38
N VAL A 162 21.83 0.21 -0.92
CA VAL A 162 21.19 -1.05 -1.34
C VAL A 162 21.34 -1.17 -2.85
N THR A 163 21.75 -2.34 -3.34
CA THR A 163 21.77 -2.64 -4.77
C THR A 163 21.13 -3.99 -5.05
N PHE A 164 20.36 -4.09 -6.13
CA PHE A 164 19.87 -5.35 -6.67
C PHE A 164 19.44 -5.17 -8.12
N ASN A 165 19.38 -6.27 -8.86
CA ASN A 165 18.74 -6.34 -10.16
C ASN A 165 17.30 -6.83 -9.99
N TYR A 166 16.34 -6.15 -10.63
CA TYR A 166 14.96 -6.60 -10.71
C TYR A 166 14.50 -6.62 -12.16
N ALA A 167 14.07 -7.79 -12.63
CA ALA A 167 13.58 -8.00 -14.00
C ALA A 167 14.55 -7.49 -15.09
N GLY A 168 15.86 -7.60 -14.86
CA GLY A 168 16.90 -7.15 -15.79
C GLY A 168 17.34 -5.69 -15.61
N ASN A 169 16.71 -4.92 -14.71
CA ASN A 169 17.10 -3.55 -14.41
C ASN A 169 17.85 -3.45 -13.08
N ASP A 170 18.98 -2.73 -13.07
CA ASP A 170 19.76 -2.52 -11.84
C ASP A 170 19.22 -1.33 -11.03
N TYR A 171 18.93 -1.56 -9.76
CA TYR A 171 18.49 -0.55 -8.80
C TYR A 171 19.62 -0.29 -7.79
N LYS A 172 19.84 0.99 -7.46
CA LYS A 172 20.86 1.44 -6.52
C LYS A 172 20.33 2.61 -5.70
N PHE A 173 19.98 2.33 -4.45
CA PHE A 173 19.52 3.32 -3.48
C PHE A 173 20.69 3.69 -2.57
N GLN A 174 21.12 4.95 -2.59
CA GLN A 174 22.32 5.39 -1.88
C GLN A 174 21.99 6.27 -0.69
N ASN A 175 22.89 6.30 0.29
CA ASN A 175 22.83 7.19 1.45
C ASN A 175 21.49 7.06 2.21
N ILE A 176 21.04 5.83 2.44
CA ILE A 176 19.87 5.53 3.27
C ILE A 176 20.33 5.58 4.72
N PRO A 177 19.84 6.50 5.56
CA PRO A 177 20.19 6.54 6.98
C PRO A 177 19.60 5.32 7.71
N ILE A 178 20.34 4.79 8.69
CA ILE A 178 19.91 3.67 9.54
C ILE A 178 20.12 3.98 11.02
#